data_AF-A0AAU2L1P4-F1
#
_entry.id   AF-A0AAU2L1P4-F1
#
_cell.length_a   1.000
_cell.length_b   1.000
_cell.length_c   1.000
_cell.angle_alpha   90.00
_cell.angle_beta   90.00
_cell.angle_gamma   90.00
#
_symmetry.space_group_name_H-M   'P 1'
#
loop_
_entity.id
_entity.type
_entity.pdbx_description
1 polymer ?
#
loop_
_entity_poly.entity_id
_entity_poly.type
_entity_poly.pdbx_seq_one_letter_code
_entity_poly.pdbx_strand_id
1 'polypeptide(L)'
;MSKWDIKPDGVRGVLSRTAEVGGEFEEEFTSYGEGLLGAATCAGTMVLGGTEIPKGGAFGPVAQALQEFQDHTNGELKFLAVRTGKSITGARLATEEYIKGDLEMARNKQKEYSKAPTPEELKGLKK
;
A
#
# COMPACT_ATOMS: atom_id res chain seq x y z
N MET A 1 -17.49 24.45 -0.34
CA MET A 1 -16.73 23.54 -1.22
C MET A 1 -17.02 22.12 -0.76
N SER A 2 -17.36 21.20 -1.66
CA SER A 2 -17.57 19.81 -1.27
C SER A 2 -16.26 19.27 -0.68
N LYS A 3 -16.36 18.26 0.19
CA LYS A 3 -15.21 17.59 0.83
C LYS A 3 -14.25 16.90 -0.17
N TRP A 4 -14.51 17.04 -1.47
CA TRP A 4 -13.90 16.32 -2.59
C TRP A 4 -13.22 17.27 -3.58
N ASP A 5 -12.56 18.32 -3.09
CA ASP A 5 -11.66 19.14 -3.93
C ASP A 5 -10.28 18.46 -4.01
N ILE A 6 -10.18 17.42 -4.84
CA ILE A 6 -8.92 16.69 -5.02
C ILE A 6 -8.09 17.29 -6.15
N LYS A 7 -6.77 17.31 -5.99
CA LYS A 7 -5.81 17.73 -7.01
C LYS A 7 -5.15 16.50 -7.64
N PRO A 8 -5.55 16.02 -8.82
CA PRO A 8 -5.06 14.77 -9.39
C PRO A 8 -3.53 14.69 -9.50
N ASP A 9 -2.87 15.78 -9.90
CA ASP A 9 -1.40 15.84 -9.98
C ASP A 9 -0.75 15.73 -8.60
N GLY A 10 -1.35 16.34 -7.59
CA GLY A 10 -0.92 16.22 -6.20
C GLY A 10 -1.05 14.80 -5.68
N VAL A 11 -2.16 14.13 -5.97
CA VAL A 11 -2.36 12.72 -5.62
C VAL A 11 -1.32 11.85 -6.33
N ARG A 12 -1.12 12.03 -7.64
CA ARG A 12 -0.11 11.30 -8.40
C ARG A 12 1.29 11.44 -7.78
N GLY A 13 1.68 12.66 -7.39
CA GLY A 13 2.97 12.90 -6.74
C GLY A 13 3.11 12.22 -5.37
N VAL A 14 2.04 12.10 -4.59
CA VAL A 14 2.04 11.32 -3.34
C VAL A 14 2.15 9.83 -3.65
N LEU A 15 1.35 9.31 -4.58
CA LEU A 15 1.36 7.90 -4.95
C LEU A 15 2.71 7.43 -5.50
N SER A 16 3.37 8.24 -6.33
CA SER A 16 4.72 7.92 -6.83
C SER A 16 5.73 7.78 -5.69
N ARG A 17 5.76 8.72 -4.74
CA ARG A 17 6.66 8.67 -3.58
C ARG A 17 6.37 7.48 -2.68
N THR A 18 5.08 7.18 -2.44
CA THR A 18 4.71 6.01 -1.65
C THR A 18 5.07 4.71 -2.34
N ALA A 19 4.96 4.64 -3.68
CA ALA A 19 5.36 3.47 -4.46
C ALA A 19 6.88 3.28 -4.48
N GLU A 20 7.65 4.37 -4.53
CA GLU A 20 9.11 4.36 -4.44
C GLU A 20 9.56 3.76 -3.10
N VAL A 21 9.13 4.34 -1.98
CA VAL A 21 9.45 3.81 -0.63
C VAL A 21 8.90 2.40 -0.42
N GLY A 22 7.68 2.13 -0.91
CA GLY A 22 7.09 0.80 -0.84
C GLY A 22 7.83 -0.27 -1.67
N GLY A 23 8.60 0.15 -2.67
CA GLY A 23 9.46 -0.73 -3.47
C GLY A 23 10.68 -1.25 -2.69
N GLU A 24 11.08 -0.56 -1.62
CA GLU A 24 12.22 -0.92 -0.77
C GLU A 24 11.87 -2.06 0.21
N PHE A 25 10.60 -2.46 0.32
CA PHE A 25 10.20 -3.53 1.26
C PHE A 25 10.91 -4.86 1.03
N GLU A 26 11.24 -5.22 -0.21
CA GLU A 26 11.95 -6.47 -0.49
C GLU A 26 13.37 -6.46 0.11
N GLU A 27 14.07 -5.34 -0.01
CA GLU A 27 15.40 -5.15 0.55
C GLU A 27 15.35 -5.15 2.09
N GLU A 28 14.38 -4.44 2.67
CA GLU A 28 14.18 -4.39 4.13
C GLU A 28 13.79 -5.77 4.71
N PHE A 29 12.95 -6.54 4.01
CA PHE A 29 12.59 -7.89 4.45
C PHE A 29 13.76 -8.88 4.33
N THR A 30 14.62 -8.70 3.33
CA THR A 30 15.86 -9.47 3.20
C THR A 30 16.79 -9.14 4.37
N SER A 31 17.01 -7.85 4.63
CA SER A 31 17.84 -7.37 5.74
C SER A 31 17.32 -7.85 7.10
N TYR A 32 16.00 -7.88 7.29
CA TYR A 32 15.36 -8.45 8.47
C TYR A 32 15.72 -9.93 8.66
N GLY A 33 15.59 -10.74 7.60
CA GLY A 33 15.92 -12.16 7.65
C GLY A 33 17.40 -12.43 7.90
N GLU A 34 18.28 -11.69 7.23
CA GLU A 34 19.73 -11.77 7.43
C GLU A 34 20.14 -11.38 8.85
N GLY A 35 19.55 -10.32 9.40
CA GLY A 35 19.80 -9.88 10.77
C GLY A 35 19.41 -10.92 11.81
N LEU A 36 18.26 -11.56 11.63
CA LEU A 36 17.82 -12.66 12.50
C LEU A 36 18.75 -13.88 12.40
N LEU A 37 19.12 -14.27 11.19
CA LEU A 37 20.04 -15.39 10.97
C LEU A 37 21.42 -15.12 11.57
N GLY A 38 21.94 -13.90 11.40
CA GLY A 38 23.20 -13.46 11.99
C GLY A 38 23.14 -13.48 13.52
N ALA A 39 22.08 -12.95 14.11
CA ALA A 39 21.87 -12.97 15.55
C ALA A 39 21.75 -14.40 16.10
N ALA A 40 21.01 -15.28 15.42
CA ALA A 40 20.87 -16.68 15.80
C ALA A 40 22.21 -17.44 15.76
N THR A 41 23.05 -17.14 14.76
CA THR A 41 24.39 -17.72 14.63
C THR A 41 25.33 -17.26 15.75
N CYS A 42 25.26 -15.99 16.14
CA CYS A 42 26.10 -15.40 17.18
C CYS A 42 25.64 -15.74 18.61
N ALA A 43 24.39 -16.16 18.82
CA ALA A 43 23.82 -16.37 20.15
C ALA A 43 24.30 -17.65 20.87
N GLY A 44 25.22 -18.40 20.27
CA GLY A 44 25.79 -19.61 20.84
C GLY A 44 24.92 -20.84 20.65
N THR A 45 25.52 -22.00 20.90
CA THR A 45 24.89 -23.30 20.68
C THR A 45 24.72 -24.02 22.01
N MET A 46 23.65 -24.84 22.13
CA MET A 46 23.44 -25.69 23.30
C MET A 46 23.28 -27.13 22.83
N VAL A 47 24.10 -28.03 23.40
CA VAL A 47 24.00 -29.49 23.20
C VAL A 47 23.71 -30.11 24.56
N LEU A 48 22.65 -30.91 24.66
CA LEU A 48 22.38 -31.68 25.87
C LEU A 48 23.41 -32.81 26.01
N GLY A 49 24.09 -32.86 27.16
CA GLY A 49 25.11 -33.88 27.42
C GLY A 49 24.56 -35.30 27.23
N GLY A 50 25.30 -36.14 26.50
CA GLY A 50 24.90 -37.52 26.19
C GLY A 50 24.06 -37.69 24.91
N THR A 51 23.81 -36.62 24.16
CA THR A 51 23.14 -36.68 22.84
C THR A 51 24.13 -36.38 21.71
N GLU A 52 23.97 -37.05 20.56
CA GLU A 52 24.74 -36.73 19.36
C GLU A 52 24.36 -35.34 18.85
N ILE A 53 25.36 -34.58 18.38
CA ILE A 53 25.10 -33.29 17.73
C ILE A 53 24.28 -33.56 16.46
N PRO A 54 23.13 -32.88 16.25
CA PRO A 54 22.32 -33.06 15.07
C PRO A 54 23.13 -32.80 13.79
N LYS A 55 22.80 -33.49 12.69
CA LYS A 55 23.46 -33.32 11.38
C LYS A 55 23.33 -31.91 10.76
N GLY A 56 22.66 -30.97 11.43
CA GLY A 56 22.57 -29.55 11.06
C GLY A 56 23.26 -28.59 12.04
N GLY A 57 24.03 -29.10 13.00
CA GLY A 57 24.57 -28.32 14.11
C GLY A 57 23.60 -28.23 15.28
N ALA A 58 24.06 -27.63 16.38
CA ALA A 58 23.25 -27.39 17.56
C ALA A 58 22.89 -25.91 17.64
N PHE A 59 21.64 -25.60 18.00
CA PHE A 59 21.17 -24.23 18.18
C PHE A 59 20.85 -23.98 19.65
N GLY A 60 21.23 -22.81 20.15
CA GLY A 60 20.88 -22.39 21.50
C GLY A 60 19.42 -21.95 21.60
N PRO A 61 18.88 -21.79 22.82
CA PRO A 61 17.51 -21.35 23.05
C PRO A 61 17.20 -19.97 22.44
N VAL A 62 18.21 -19.10 22.31
CA VAL A 62 18.04 -17.78 21.66
C VAL A 62 17.80 -17.92 20.15
N ALA A 63 18.52 -18.82 19.48
CA ALA A 63 18.30 -19.08 18.06
C ALA A 63 16.89 -19.62 17.79
N GLN A 64 16.39 -20.50 18.67
CA GLN A 64 15.01 -20.99 18.60
C GLN A 64 14.00 -19.85 18.82
N ALA A 65 14.21 -18.99 19.81
CA ALA A 65 13.33 -17.86 20.06
C ALA A 65 13.29 -16.86 18.87
N LEU A 66 14.43 -16.65 18.20
CA LEU A 66 14.50 -15.82 16.99
C LEU A 66 13.77 -16.45 15.81
N GLN A 67 13.82 -17.78 15.68
CA GLN A 67 13.04 -18.50 14.67
C GLN A 67 11.53 -18.38 14.93
N GLU A 68 11.08 -18.58 16.18
CA GLU A 68 9.68 -18.38 16.55
C GLU A 68 9.24 -16.92 16.31
N PHE A 69 10.10 -15.95 16.67
CA PHE A 69 9.85 -14.54 16.36
C PHE A 69 9.68 -14.30 14.86
N GLN A 70 10.56 -14.86 14.02
CA GLN A 70 10.47 -14.77 12.57
C GLN A 70 9.15 -15.35 12.04
N ASP A 71 8.76 -16.52 12.53
CA ASP A 71 7.53 -17.19 12.10
C ASP A 71 6.28 -16.37 12.47
N HIS A 72 6.29 -15.73 13.64
CA HIS A 72 5.20 -14.88 14.10
C HIS A 72 5.09 -13.54 13.34
N THR A 73 6.21 -12.94 12.95
CA THR A 73 6.23 -11.63 12.27
C THR A 73 6.11 -11.73 10.74
N ASN A 74 6.39 -12.88 10.14
CA ASN A 74 6.36 -13.08 8.69
C ASN A 74 5.01 -12.65 8.07
N GLY A 75 3.92 -12.97 8.74
CA GLY A 75 2.58 -12.54 8.33
C GLY A 75 2.41 -11.02 8.35
N GLU A 76 2.96 -10.34 9.36
CA GLU A 76 2.89 -8.88 9.50
C GLU A 76 3.72 -8.15 8.45
N LEU A 77 4.92 -8.65 8.14
CA LEU A 77 5.78 -8.12 7.08
C LEU A 77 5.09 -8.23 5.71
N LYS A 78 4.55 -9.40 5.38
CA LYS A 78 3.75 -9.58 4.15
C LYS A 78 2.51 -8.67 4.12
N PHE A 79 1.84 -8.54 5.26
CA PHE A 79 0.67 -7.68 5.38
C PHE A 79 1.00 -6.22 5.07
N LEU A 80 2.16 -5.70 5.51
CA LEU A 80 2.60 -4.34 5.23
C LEU A 80 2.69 -4.07 3.73
N ALA A 81 3.41 -4.92 2.99
CA ALA A 81 3.57 -4.78 1.55
C ALA A 81 2.22 -4.85 0.80
N VAL A 82 1.39 -5.84 1.14
CA VAL A 82 0.07 -6.02 0.52
C VAL A 82 -0.86 -4.84 0.82
N ARG A 83 -0.87 -4.35 2.06
CA ARG A 83 -1.71 -3.22 2.48
C ARG A 83 -1.28 -1.92 1.80
N THR A 84 0.02 -1.68 1.66
CA THR A 84 0.55 -0.53 0.94
C THR A 84 0.14 -0.56 -0.52
N GLY A 85 0.32 -1.69 -1.21
CA GLY A 85 -0.10 -1.87 -2.60
C GLY A 85 -1.61 -1.66 -2.81
N LYS A 86 -2.44 -2.21 -1.90
CA LYS A 86 -3.89 -1.97 -1.89
C LYS A 86 -4.25 -0.50 -1.70
N SER A 87 -3.57 0.20 -0.81
CA SER A 87 -3.84 1.62 -0.50
C SER A 87 -3.49 2.51 -1.70
N ILE A 88 -2.33 2.29 -2.32
CA ILE A 88 -1.90 2.99 -3.54
C ILE A 88 -2.93 2.76 -4.66
N THR A 89 -3.33 1.51 -4.88
CA THR A 89 -4.30 1.14 -5.91
C THR A 89 -5.66 1.79 -5.67
N GLY A 90 -6.17 1.74 -4.44
CA GLY A 90 -7.45 2.34 -4.07
C GLY A 90 -7.46 3.86 -4.29
N ALA A 91 -6.40 4.56 -3.88
CA ALA A 91 -6.28 5.99 -4.09
C ALA A 91 -6.16 6.37 -5.57
N ARG A 92 -5.42 5.57 -6.37
CA ARG A 92 -5.35 5.74 -7.84
C ARG A 92 -6.73 5.62 -8.47
N LEU A 93 -7.45 4.54 -8.17
CA LEU A 93 -8.77 4.27 -8.73
C LEU A 93 -9.80 5.33 -8.31
N ALA A 94 -9.79 5.76 -7.05
CA ALA A 94 -10.66 6.83 -6.58
C ALA A 94 -10.42 8.16 -7.33
N THR A 95 -9.16 8.48 -7.63
CA THR A 95 -8.80 9.67 -8.43
C THR A 95 -9.25 9.54 -9.88
N GLU A 96 -9.15 8.34 -10.45
CA GLU A 96 -9.63 8.05 -11.81
C GLU A 96 -11.15 8.25 -11.92
N GLU A 97 -11.92 7.72 -10.97
CA GLU A 97 -13.38 7.89 -10.93
C GLU A 97 -13.81 9.34 -10.68
N TYR A 98 -13.05 10.09 -9.87
CA TYR A 98 -13.29 11.52 -9.70
C TYR A 98 -13.18 12.28 -11.03
N ILE A 99 -12.12 12.06 -11.80
CA ILE A 99 -11.92 12.71 -13.10
C ILE A 99 -13.02 12.31 -14.09
N LYS A 100 -13.38 11.02 -14.15
CA LYS A 100 -14.47 10.54 -15.00
C LYS A 100 -15.79 11.25 -14.66
N GLY A 101 -16.10 11.38 -13.37
CA GLY A 101 -17.29 12.09 -12.90
C GLY A 101 -17.34 13.55 -13.37
N ASP A 102 -16.23 14.28 -13.25
CA ASP A 102 -16.14 15.67 -13.73
C ASP A 102 -16.38 15.79 -15.24
N LEU A 103 -15.79 14.87 -16.02
CA LEU A 103 -15.99 14.82 -17.47
C LEU A 103 -17.44 14.49 -17.86
N GLU A 104 -18.10 13.59 -17.13
CA GLU A 104 -19.51 13.27 -17.35
C GLU A 104 -20.43 14.44 -17.02
N MET A 105 -20.19 15.12 -15.88
CA MET A 105 -20.94 16.32 -15.51
C MET A 105 -20.79 17.42 -16.56
N ALA A 106 -19.56 17.67 -17.03
CA ALA A 106 -19.29 18.65 -18.09
C ALA A 106 -20.01 18.28 -19.40
N ARG A 107 -19.91 17.02 -19.85
CA ARG A 107 -20.60 16.51 -21.05
C ARG A 107 -22.11 16.68 -20.95
N ASN A 108 -22.69 16.33 -19.81
CA ASN A 108 -24.14 16.42 -19.59
C ASN A 108 -24.61 17.86 -19.63
N LYS A 109 -23.88 18.79 -19.01
CA LYS A 109 -24.19 20.23 -19.08
C LYS A 109 -24.06 20.77 -20.50
N GLN A 110 -23.00 20.45 -21.21
CA GLN A 110 -22.84 20.85 -22.61
C GLN A 110 -24.00 20.34 -23.47
N LYS A 111 -24.38 19.07 -23.32
CA LYS A 111 -25.51 18.48 -24.03
C LYS A 111 -26.83 19.17 -23.69
N GLU A 112 -27.08 19.48 -22.42
CA GLU A 112 -28.29 20.18 -21.99
C GLU A 112 -28.41 21.57 -22.62
N TYR A 113 -27.34 22.36 -22.56
CA TYR A 113 -27.32 23.73 -23.07
C TYR A 113 -27.13 23.82 -24.60
N SER A 114 -26.80 22.71 -25.26
CA SER A 114 -26.83 22.63 -26.73
C SER A 114 -28.23 22.46 -27.32
N LYS A 115 -29.24 22.18 -26.49
CA LYS A 115 -30.63 22.07 -26.95
C LYS A 115 -31.17 23.43 -27.39
N ALA A 116 -32.16 23.40 -28.27
CA ALA A 116 -32.86 24.63 -28.66
C ALA A 116 -33.52 25.28 -27.42
N PRO A 117 -33.54 26.63 -27.35
CA PRO A 117 -34.20 27.33 -26.26
C PRO A 117 -35.68 26.96 -26.16
N THR A 118 -36.15 26.72 -24.94
CA THR A 118 -37.57 26.51 -24.66
C THR A 118 -38.36 27.81 -24.86
N PRO A 119 -39.68 27.73 -25.14
CA PRO A 119 -40.53 28.93 -25.22
C PRO A 119 -40.55 29.79 -23.96
N GLU A 120 -40.19 29.23 -22.80
CA GLU A 120 -40.06 29.95 -21.53
C GLU A 120 -38.74 30.72 -21.45
N GLU A 121 -37.63 30.12 -21.87
CA GLU A 121 -36.32 30.80 -21.96
C GLU A 121 -36.34 31.96 -22.97
N LEU A 122 -37.12 31.84 -24.05
CA LEU A 122 -37.34 32.91 -25.04
C LEU A 122 -38.07 34.14 -24.47
N LYS A 123 -38.82 34.00 -23.37
CA LYS A 123 -39.54 35.14 -22.74
C LYS A 123 -38.63 36.05 -21.92
N GLY A 124 -37.37 35.67 -21.72
CA GLY A 124 -36.39 36.41 -20.92
C GLY A 124 -36.63 36.30 -19.41
N LEU A 125 -35.61 36.64 -18.62
CA LEU A 125 -35.68 36.66 -17.16
C LEU A 125 -36.77 37.65 -16.71
N LYS A 126 -37.79 37.17 -15.99
CA LYS A 126 -38.70 38.04 -15.25
C LYS A 126 -37.88 38.78 -14.19
N LYS A 127 -37.73 40.10 -14.37
CA LYS A 127 -37.18 41.01 -13.36
C LYS A 127 -38.05 41.03 -12.10
#